data_AF-A0A966XK26-F1
#
_entry.id   AF-A0A966XK26-F1
#
_cell.length_a   1.000
_cell.length_b   1.000
_cell.length_c   1.000
_cell.angle_alpha   90.00
_cell.angle_beta   90.00
_cell.angle_gamma   90.00
#
_symmetry.space_group_name_H-M   'P 1'
#
loop_
_entity.id
_entity.type
_entity.pdbx_description
1 polymer ?
#
loop_
_entity_poly.entity_id
_entity_poly.type
_entity_poly.pdbx_seq_one_letter_code
_entity_poly.pdbx_strand_id
1 'polypeptide(L)'
;MLFRLFFLSFFIQPLSAQIFFGDDSSPFALDGECDDPRFKGNGMASTLLLSDIYRDATDCSTLYYDGQTSLLVAPEFGDDSSSFALDGECDDPRFQGTGMARVLREENTLKDASDCMRLFNLFEISQIND
;
A
#
# COMPACT_ATOMS: atom_id res chain seq x y z
N MET A 1 16.03 -1.95 54.42
CA MET A 1 14.90 -2.35 53.56
C MET A 1 15.20 -1.93 52.13
N LEU A 2 15.65 -2.85 51.27
CA LEU A 2 15.80 -2.61 49.84
C LEU A 2 14.40 -2.64 49.21
N PHE A 3 13.87 -1.49 48.81
CA PHE A 3 12.68 -1.43 47.97
C PHE A 3 13.06 -1.89 46.56
N ARG A 4 12.74 -3.15 46.23
CA ARG A 4 12.70 -3.59 44.83
C ARG A 4 11.52 -2.91 44.17
N LEU A 5 11.79 -1.82 43.46
CA LEU A 5 10.86 -1.25 42.48
C LEU A 5 10.69 -2.27 41.35
N PHE A 6 9.64 -3.07 41.43
CA PHE A 6 9.11 -3.77 40.27
C PHE A 6 8.51 -2.71 39.34
N PHE A 7 9.28 -2.29 38.34
CA PHE A 7 8.72 -1.61 37.18
C PHE A 7 7.83 -2.62 36.45
N LEU A 8 6.52 -2.55 36.71
CA LEU A 8 5.51 -3.05 35.78
C LEU A 8 5.65 -2.21 34.50
N SER A 9 6.57 -2.62 33.63
CA SER A 9 6.69 -2.07 32.29
C SER A 9 5.47 -2.57 31.53
N PHE A 10 4.42 -1.77 31.54
CA PHE A 10 3.27 -1.95 30.67
C PHE A 10 3.77 -1.61 29.27
N PHE A 11 4.26 -2.63 28.56
CA PHE A 11 4.53 -2.51 27.14
C PHE A 11 3.19 -2.26 26.47
N ILE A 12 2.97 -1.01 26.03
CA ILE A 12 1.95 -0.72 25.04
C ILE A 12 2.42 -1.44 23.78
N GLN A 13 1.96 -2.67 23.57
CA GLN A 13 2.17 -3.33 22.29
C GLN A 13 1.40 -2.53 21.25
N PRO A 14 2.03 -2.09 20.15
CA PRO A 14 1.29 -1.51 19.04
C PRO A 14 0.27 -2.56 18.59
N LEU A 15 -0.97 -2.12 18.35
CA LEU A 15 -2.00 -2.94 17.74
C LEU A 15 -1.45 -3.33 16.36
N SER A 16 -0.87 -4.52 16.24
CA SER A 16 -0.55 -5.09 14.95
C SER A 16 -1.86 -5.16 14.20
N ALA A 17 -2.03 -4.31 13.19
CA ALA A 17 -3.12 -4.48 12.23
C ALA A 17 -2.99 -5.92 11.71
N GLN A 18 -3.97 -6.75 12.03
CA GLN A 18 -3.97 -8.12 11.55
C GLN A 18 -4.24 -8.07 10.05
N ILE A 19 -3.25 -8.49 9.26
CA ILE A 19 -3.37 -8.50 7.80
C ILE A 19 -4.46 -9.50 7.42
N PHE A 20 -5.44 -9.05 6.65
CA PHE A 20 -6.45 -9.91 6.05
C PHE A 20 -5.97 -10.32 4.65
N PHE A 21 -5.58 -11.57 4.52
CA PHE A 21 -5.10 -12.16 3.26
C PHE A 21 -6.26 -12.57 2.34
N GLY A 22 -7.41 -12.96 2.89
CA GLY A 22 -8.60 -13.32 2.11
C GLY A 22 -8.81 -14.82 1.94
N ASP A 23 -9.21 -15.26 0.75
CA ASP A 23 -9.38 -16.65 0.33
C ASP A 23 -8.54 -16.99 -0.92
N ASP A 24 -8.67 -18.21 -1.44
CA ASP A 24 -7.96 -18.70 -2.65
C ASP A 24 -8.94 -18.80 -3.85
N SER A 25 -9.81 -17.81 -4.03
CA SER A 25 -10.82 -17.81 -5.10
C SER A 25 -10.32 -17.35 -6.48
N SER A 26 -9.07 -16.85 -6.57
CA SER A 26 -8.45 -16.43 -7.82
C SER A 26 -8.16 -17.64 -8.73
N PRO A 27 -8.24 -17.48 -10.07
CA PRO A 27 -7.71 -18.48 -11.01
C PRO A 27 -6.21 -18.76 -10.88
N PHE A 28 -5.47 -17.84 -10.27
CA PHE A 28 -4.02 -17.91 -10.07
C PHE A 28 -3.63 -18.32 -8.64
N ALA A 29 -4.60 -18.52 -7.73
CA ALA A 29 -4.28 -18.94 -6.38
C ALA A 29 -3.61 -20.33 -6.32
N LEU A 30 -2.71 -20.52 -5.36
CA LEU A 30 -1.95 -21.76 -5.11
C LEU A 30 -0.97 -22.11 -6.23
N ASP A 31 -0.45 -21.12 -6.95
CA ASP A 31 0.57 -21.30 -7.98
C ASP A 31 1.99 -20.97 -7.52
N GLY A 32 2.13 -20.43 -6.30
CA GLY A 32 3.39 -20.12 -5.64
C GLY A 32 3.89 -18.69 -5.81
N GLU A 33 3.13 -17.83 -6.50
CA GLU A 33 3.32 -16.38 -6.55
C GLU A 33 2.22 -15.68 -5.74
N CYS A 34 2.47 -14.46 -5.25
CA CYS A 34 1.43 -13.62 -4.64
C CYS A 34 0.82 -12.73 -5.73
N ASP A 35 -0.45 -12.94 -6.06
CA ASP A 35 -1.16 -12.14 -7.07
C ASP A 35 -1.84 -10.89 -6.50
N ASP A 36 -1.97 -10.80 -5.16
CA ASP A 36 -2.71 -9.72 -4.54
C ASP A 36 -1.95 -8.37 -4.68
N PRO A 37 -2.50 -7.41 -5.45
CA PRO A 37 -1.83 -6.14 -5.73
C PRO A 37 -1.58 -5.26 -4.51
N ARG A 38 -2.12 -5.61 -3.33
CA ARG A 38 -1.82 -4.93 -2.06
C ARG A 38 -0.43 -5.26 -1.53
N PHE A 39 0.28 -6.22 -2.12
CA PHE A 39 1.63 -6.62 -1.72
C PHE A 39 2.68 -6.16 -2.73
N LYS A 40 3.94 -6.08 -2.28
CA LYS A 40 5.13 -5.89 -3.12
C LYS A 40 6.27 -6.79 -2.66
N GLY A 41 7.17 -7.17 -3.57
CA GLY A 41 8.37 -7.95 -3.24
C GLY A 41 8.74 -9.00 -4.28
N ASN A 42 9.70 -9.86 -3.95
CA ASN A 42 10.27 -10.84 -4.87
C ASN A 42 9.34 -12.01 -5.20
N GLY A 43 8.35 -12.28 -4.34
CA GLY A 43 7.37 -13.35 -4.53
C GLY A 43 6.11 -12.91 -5.28
N MET A 44 6.06 -11.69 -5.82
CA MET A 44 4.87 -11.20 -6.53
C MET A 44 4.76 -11.83 -7.92
N ALA A 45 3.53 -12.07 -8.36
CA ALA A 45 3.25 -12.42 -9.74
C ALA A 45 3.69 -11.31 -10.70
N SER A 46 4.07 -11.70 -11.92
CA SER A 46 4.55 -10.75 -12.94
C SER A 46 3.46 -9.82 -13.48
N THR A 47 2.19 -10.20 -13.34
CA THR A 47 1.01 -9.42 -13.72
C THR A 47 0.08 -9.35 -12.53
N LEU A 48 -0.25 -8.14 -12.08
CA LEU A 48 -1.14 -7.94 -10.94
C LEU A 48 -2.48 -7.39 -11.42
N LEU A 49 -3.57 -8.01 -10.98
CA LEU A 49 -4.92 -7.60 -11.34
C LEU A 49 -5.69 -7.18 -10.09
N LEU A 50 -6.45 -6.08 -10.20
CA LEU A 50 -7.36 -5.65 -9.13
C LEU A 50 -8.41 -6.69 -8.77
N SER A 51 -8.71 -7.64 -9.67
CA SER A 51 -9.60 -8.76 -9.39
C SER A 51 -9.07 -9.68 -8.29
N ASP A 52 -7.76 -9.72 -8.09
CA ASP A 52 -7.09 -10.73 -7.26
C ASP A 52 -6.87 -10.25 -5.81
N ILE A 53 -7.32 -9.03 -5.51
CA ILE A 53 -7.38 -8.49 -4.16
C ILE A 53 -8.19 -9.42 -3.24
N TYR A 54 -7.53 -9.93 -2.19
CA TYR A 54 -8.03 -10.90 -1.21
C TYR A 54 -8.35 -12.30 -1.77
N ARG A 55 -7.80 -12.67 -2.92
CA ARG A 55 -8.17 -13.93 -3.60
C ARG A 55 -7.04 -14.92 -3.80
N ASP A 56 -5.86 -14.61 -3.29
CA ASP A 56 -4.68 -15.46 -3.33
C ASP A 56 -4.03 -15.52 -1.93
N ALA A 57 -4.80 -15.97 -0.95
CA ALA A 57 -4.45 -15.83 0.46
C ALA A 57 -3.30 -16.74 0.88
N THR A 58 -3.27 -18.00 0.41
CA THR A 58 -2.27 -18.97 0.83
C THR A 58 -0.87 -18.57 0.37
N ASP A 59 -0.69 -18.17 -0.88
CA ASP A 59 0.62 -17.80 -1.40
C ASP A 59 1.07 -16.44 -0.84
N CYS A 60 0.21 -15.43 -0.86
CA CYS A 60 0.53 -14.13 -0.28
C CYS A 60 0.85 -14.19 1.22
N SER A 61 0.15 -15.02 2.00
CA SER A 61 0.45 -15.17 3.43
C SER A 61 1.77 -15.90 3.67
N THR A 62 2.04 -16.97 2.93
CA THR A 62 3.31 -17.71 2.99
C THR A 62 4.47 -16.77 2.67
N LEU A 63 4.40 -16.09 1.53
CA LEU A 63 5.45 -15.20 1.05
C LEU A 63 5.66 -13.98 1.96
N TYR A 64 4.58 -13.46 2.57
CA TYR A 64 4.67 -12.39 3.55
C TYR A 64 5.41 -12.83 4.82
N TYR A 65 5.05 -14.00 5.38
CA TYR A 65 5.69 -14.52 6.59
C TYR A 65 7.12 -14.99 6.37
N ASP A 66 7.45 -15.41 5.14
CA ASP A 66 8.82 -15.70 4.72
C ASP A 66 9.65 -14.42 4.44
N GLY A 67 9.02 -13.24 4.51
CA GLY A 67 9.66 -11.95 4.26
C GLY A 67 10.00 -11.69 2.80
N GLN A 68 9.41 -12.45 1.88
CA GLN A 68 9.59 -12.28 0.43
C GLN A 68 8.68 -11.19 -0.14
N THR A 69 7.52 -10.99 0.48
CA THR A 69 6.59 -9.89 0.16
C THR A 69 6.31 -9.05 1.41
N SER A 70 5.84 -7.83 1.18
CA SER A 70 5.40 -6.88 2.21
C SER A 70 4.12 -6.19 1.77
N LEU A 71 3.26 -5.83 2.72
CA LEU A 71 2.04 -5.08 2.40
C LEU A 71 2.43 -3.66 1.97
N LEU A 72 1.88 -3.20 0.85
CA LEU A 72 1.92 -1.80 0.48
C LEU A 72 1.20 -1.00 1.56
N VAL A 73 1.92 -0.04 2.15
CA VAL A 73 1.28 0.96 2.99
C VAL A 73 0.70 1.97 2.03
N ALA A 74 -0.63 2.07 2.01
CA ALA A 74 -1.30 3.09 1.21
C ALA A 74 -0.69 4.47 1.54
N PRO A 75 -0.17 5.20 0.54
CA PRO A 75 0.35 6.54 0.77
C PRO A 75 -0.72 7.45 1.38
N GLU A 76 -0.30 8.43 2.17
CA GLU A 76 -1.20 9.51 2.58
C GLU A 76 -1.49 10.39 1.36
N PHE A 77 -2.70 10.30 0.81
CA PHE A 77 -3.12 11.06 -0.38
C PHE A 77 -3.57 12.49 -0.06
N GLY A 78 -4.07 12.76 1.16
CA GLY A 78 -4.48 14.10 1.59
C GLY A 78 -5.96 14.42 1.29
N ASP A 79 -6.22 15.64 0.82
CA ASP A 79 -7.55 16.14 0.42
C ASP A 79 -7.57 16.67 -1.03
N ASP A 80 -8.69 17.26 -1.46
CA ASP A 80 -8.87 17.85 -2.81
C ASP A 80 -8.89 19.39 -2.75
N SER A 81 -8.02 20.01 -1.95
CA SER A 81 -8.06 21.46 -1.68
C SER A 81 -7.35 22.35 -2.71
N SER A 82 -6.63 21.80 -3.69
CA SER A 82 -5.92 22.60 -4.71
C SER A 82 -6.84 23.00 -5.88
N SER A 83 -6.40 23.96 -6.69
CA SER A 83 -7.12 24.35 -7.92
C SER A 83 -7.02 23.33 -9.04
N PHE A 84 -6.12 22.36 -8.91
CA PHE A 84 -5.89 21.28 -9.87
C PHE A 84 -6.45 19.95 -9.37
N ALA A 85 -7.08 19.94 -8.19
CA ALA A 85 -7.74 18.75 -7.70
C ALA A 85 -8.90 18.33 -8.62
N LEU A 86 -9.12 17.01 -8.76
CA LEU A 86 -10.24 16.45 -9.53
C LEU A 86 -10.20 16.78 -11.03
N ASP A 87 -9.01 16.98 -11.60
CA ASP A 87 -8.83 17.27 -13.02
C ASP A 87 -8.44 16.05 -13.87
N GLY A 88 -8.23 14.90 -13.22
CA GLY A 88 -7.93 13.62 -13.85
C GLY A 88 -6.44 13.26 -13.88
N GLU A 89 -5.56 14.18 -13.52
CA GLU A 89 -4.12 13.95 -13.33
C GLU A 89 -3.79 13.93 -11.83
N CYS A 90 -2.64 13.37 -11.42
CA CYS A 90 -2.14 13.51 -10.05
C CYS A 90 -1.13 14.67 -9.99
N ASP A 91 -1.42 15.67 -9.18
CA ASP A 91 -0.60 16.89 -9.03
C ASP A 91 0.42 16.83 -7.89
N ASP A 92 0.37 15.78 -7.08
CA ASP A 92 1.23 15.64 -5.90
C ASP A 92 2.66 15.23 -6.29
N PRO A 93 3.68 16.08 -6.04
CA PRO A 93 5.06 15.84 -6.48
C PRO A 93 5.73 14.64 -5.80
N ARG A 94 5.11 14.02 -4.79
CA ARG A 94 5.63 12.81 -4.14
C ARG A 94 5.41 11.55 -4.97
N PHE A 95 4.64 11.63 -6.05
CA PHE A 95 4.34 10.53 -6.96
C PHE A 95 5.06 10.69 -8.30
N GLN A 96 5.13 9.59 -9.04
CA GLN A 96 5.67 9.52 -10.40
C GLN A 96 4.83 8.55 -11.24
N GLY A 97 4.76 8.76 -12.56
CA GLY A 97 4.06 7.84 -13.48
C GLY A 97 3.34 8.56 -14.62
N THR A 98 2.60 7.81 -15.43
CA THR A 98 1.90 8.32 -16.62
C THR A 98 0.66 9.13 -16.28
N GLY A 99 0.08 8.93 -15.10
CA GLY A 99 -1.08 9.70 -14.62
C GLY A 99 -0.72 11.05 -14.00
N MET A 100 0.56 11.43 -13.94
CA MET A 100 0.99 12.67 -13.29
C MET A 100 0.74 13.90 -14.15
N ALA A 101 0.40 15.01 -13.51
CA ALA A 101 0.34 16.31 -14.16
C ALA A 101 1.71 16.68 -14.74
N ARG A 102 1.70 17.34 -15.91
CA ARG A 102 2.96 17.71 -16.60
C ARG A 102 3.82 18.72 -15.83
N VAL A 103 3.20 19.53 -14.96
CA VAL A 103 3.87 20.56 -14.17
C VAL A 103 3.51 20.36 -12.70
N LEU A 104 4.45 19.82 -11.94
CA LEU A 104 4.26 19.56 -10.51
C LEU A 104 4.73 20.76 -9.68
N ARG A 105 4.02 21.02 -8.58
CA ARG A 105 4.33 22.12 -7.65
C ARG A 105 4.19 21.62 -6.22
N GLU A 106 5.15 22.02 -5.37
CA GLU A 106 5.15 21.70 -3.93
C GLU A 106 3.84 22.11 -3.23
N GLU A 107 3.20 23.19 -3.69
CA GLU A 107 1.94 23.67 -3.16
C GLU A 107 0.76 22.71 -3.35
N ASN A 108 0.86 21.72 -4.25
CA ASN A 108 -0.16 20.70 -4.52
C ASN A 108 0.04 19.41 -3.70
N THR A 109 1.11 19.32 -2.89
CA THR A 109 1.35 18.18 -2.00
C THR A 109 0.16 17.94 -1.07
N LEU A 110 -0.39 16.72 -1.07
CA LEU A 110 -1.56 16.30 -0.28
C LEU A 110 -2.88 17.00 -0.64
N LYS A 111 -3.01 17.59 -1.83
CA LYS A 111 -4.16 18.42 -2.20
C LYS A 111 -4.88 18.01 -3.49
N ASP A 112 -4.61 16.78 -3.94
CA ASP A 112 -5.24 16.17 -5.09
C ASP A 112 -5.46 14.66 -4.85
N ALA A 113 -6.06 14.37 -3.69
CA ALA A 113 -6.11 13.02 -3.16
C ALA A 113 -6.91 12.06 -4.02
N SER A 114 -8.05 12.50 -4.56
CA SER A 114 -8.97 11.65 -5.31
C SER A 114 -8.34 11.12 -6.59
N ASP A 115 -7.64 11.96 -7.35
CA ASP A 115 -6.97 11.52 -8.57
C ASP A 115 -5.71 10.72 -8.28
N CYS A 116 -4.86 11.17 -7.35
CA CYS A 116 -3.68 10.41 -6.96
C CYS A 116 -4.03 9.01 -6.43
N MET A 117 -5.07 8.87 -5.59
CA MET A 117 -5.52 7.56 -5.09
C MET A 117 -6.02 6.67 -6.23
N ARG A 118 -6.83 7.22 -7.14
CA ARG A 118 -7.37 6.47 -8.29
C ARG A 118 -6.23 5.97 -9.17
N LEU A 119 -5.30 6.85 -9.53
CA LEU A 119 -4.18 6.53 -10.43
C LEU A 119 -3.18 5.57 -9.77
N PHE A 120 -2.97 5.68 -8.45
CA PHE A 120 -2.15 4.74 -7.70
C PHE A 120 -2.77 3.33 -7.72
N ASN A 121 -4.08 3.23 -7.51
CA ASN A 121 -4.80 1.96 -7.57
C ASN A 121 -4.84 1.35 -8.98
N LEU A 122 -4.69 2.16 -10.03
CA LEU A 122 -4.58 1.70 -11.42
C LEU A 122 -3.14 1.36 -11.83
N PHE A 123 -2.17 1.51 -10.92
CA PHE A 123 -0.74 1.37 -11.20
C PHE A 123 -0.21 2.33 -12.26
N GLU A 124 -0.92 3.42 -12.52
CA GLU A 124 -0.48 4.47 -13.44
C GLU A 124 0.53 5.41 -12.78
N ILE A 125 0.54 5.45 -11.45
CA ILE A 125 1.52 6.18 -10.65
C ILE A 125 2.01 5.34 -9.45
N SER A 126 3.21 5.65 -8.96
CA SER A 126 3.79 5.09 -7.73
C SER A 126 4.40 6.22 -6.88
N GLN A 127 4.57 6.00 -5.57
CA GLN A 127 5.33 6.95 -4.75
C GLN A 127 6.82 6.83 -5.08
N ILE A 128 7.55 7.97 -5.12
CA ILE A 128 8.96 8.00 -5.56
C ILE A 128 9.92 7.23 -4.63
N ASN A 129 9.51 6.95 -3.38
CA ASN A 129 10.35 6.28 -2.37
C ASN A 129 9.80 4.92 -1.92
N ASP A 130 8.94 4.29 -2.73
CA ASP A 130 8.40 2.94 -2.48
C ASP A 130 9.24 1.81 -3.07
#